data_AF-A0A920NWD0-F1
#
_entry.id   AF-A0A920NWD0-F1
#
_cell.length_a   1.000
_cell.length_b   1.000
_cell.length_c   1.000
_cell.angle_alpha   90.00
_cell.angle_beta   90.00
_cell.angle_gamma   90.00
#
_symmetry.space_group_name_H-M   'P 1'
#
loop_
_entity.id
_entity.type
_entity.pdbx_description
1 polymer ?
#
loop_
_entity_poly.entity_id
_entity_poly.type
_entity_poly.pdbx_seq_one_letter_code
_entity_poly.pdbx_strand_id
1 'polypeptide(L)'
;MENSVLIFDEEKSLFISEPWQCGEQNNRQSNIIFRKEGNEDLVIEFKETKGVFTHEIDHFIDLLNKKETQSKKISHADSHGNMIWLDAWRKKVGVYYSADNAENRDFSLLGKSALKQRGTIPSAKMKGLDKEVSRVVFGCDNQSGSDHAFAMFDHYFSLGGNTFDTAYIYNNGKSDVYLGRWMNHRGLRDEVVVLGKGAHTPDCYPHLIRPQLEESLDRLKTDFLDIYCLHRDNLEVPVGEFIDALHELREEGLIRLIGASNWSLSRFSESIAYSETSGKDSFSLLSNNFSLARMLEPVWPGCESCSEDDFKEYLKEKQIAIFPWSSQARGFFLENPKI
;
A
#
# COMPACT_ATOMS: atom_id res chain seq x y z
N MET A 1 15.91 -37.98 17.13
CA MET A 1 16.83 -37.52 16.05
C MET A 1 18.08 -37.02 16.73
N GLU A 2 19.24 -37.24 16.13
CA GLU A 2 20.51 -36.78 16.68
C GLU A 2 20.51 -35.23 16.73
N ASN A 3 20.74 -34.66 17.90
CA ASN A 3 20.62 -33.22 18.14
C ASN A 3 21.94 -32.50 17.81
N SER A 4 22.56 -32.80 16.67
CA SER A 4 23.92 -32.35 16.31
C SER A 4 23.97 -31.68 14.95
N VAL A 5 24.96 -30.82 14.74
CA VAL A 5 25.24 -30.19 13.44
C VAL A 5 26.68 -30.51 13.03
N LEU A 6 26.84 -30.95 11.78
CA LEU A 6 28.14 -31.13 11.14
C LEU A 6 28.23 -30.20 9.93
N ILE A 7 29.18 -29.30 9.94
CA ILE A 7 29.52 -28.42 8.81
C ILE A 7 30.88 -28.88 8.28
N PHE A 8 31.01 -29.15 6.98
CA PHE A 8 32.26 -29.66 6.43
C PHE A 8 32.50 -29.20 4.99
N ASP A 9 33.76 -29.20 4.60
CA ASP A 9 34.23 -29.16 3.22
C ASP A 9 35.18 -30.35 2.97
N GLU A 10 35.95 -30.34 1.88
CA GLU A 10 36.88 -31.42 1.54
C GLU A 10 38.03 -31.57 2.55
N GLU A 11 38.43 -30.52 3.26
CA GLU A 11 39.63 -30.49 4.11
C GLU A 11 39.33 -30.36 5.62
N LYS A 12 38.14 -29.86 5.99
CA LYS A 12 37.79 -29.45 7.35
C LYS A 12 36.39 -29.85 7.73
N SER A 13 36.18 -30.07 9.03
CA SER A 13 34.85 -30.21 9.60
C SER A 13 34.70 -29.51 10.95
N LEU A 14 33.49 -29.04 11.23
CA LEU A 14 33.06 -28.49 12.49
C LEU A 14 31.84 -29.29 12.96
N PHE A 15 32.01 -30.05 14.04
CA PHE A 15 30.96 -30.80 14.67
C PHE A 15 30.50 -30.11 15.96
N ILE A 16 29.20 -29.95 16.11
CA ILE A 16 28.55 -29.35 17.27
C ILE A 16 27.57 -30.37 17.82
N SER A 17 27.83 -30.86 19.04
CA SER A 17 27.08 -31.98 19.62
C SER A 17 25.66 -31.62 20.05
N GLU A 18 25.43 -30.39 20.53
CA GLU A 18 24.12 -29.90 20.97
C GLU A 18 23.91 -28.40 20.64
N PRO A 19 23.77 -28.03 19.36
CA PRO A 19 23.77 -26.62 18.94
C PRO A 19 22.55 -25.83 19.41
N TRP A 20 21.47 -26.51 19.83
CA TRP A 20 20.20 -25.88 20.20
C TRP A 20 19.95 -25.81 21.70
N GLN A 21 20.60 -26.68 22.48
CA GLN A 21 20.37 -26.83 23.91
C GLN A 21 21.63 -26.66 24.74
N CYS A 22 22.80 -26.53 24.10
CA CYS A 22 24.07 -26.20 24.74
C CYS A 22 24.41 -27.08 25.95
N GLY A 23 24.11 -28.38 25.91
CA GLY A 23 24.41 -29.30 27.00
C GLY A 23 23.28 -29.48 28.01
N GLU A 24 22.12 -28.81 27.91
CA GLU A 24 21.05 -28.87 28.93
C GLU A 24 20.63 -30.29 29.31
N GLN A 25 20.63 -31.23 28.34
CA GLN A 25 20.29 -32.63 28.58
C GLN A 25 21.49 -33.49 29.01
N ASN A 26 22.70 -32.93 28.94
CA ASN A 26 23.96 -33.60 29.25
C ASN A 26 24.72 -32.88 30.38
N ASN A 27 24.07 -32.70 31.54
CA ASN A 27 24.67 -32.02 32.71
C ASN A 27 25.25 -30.62 32.40
N ARG A 28 24.66 -29.91 31.43
CA ARG A 28 25.12 -28.62 30.90
C ARG A 28 26.52 -28.66 30.30
N GLN A 29 26.94 -29.82 29.79
CA GLN A 29 28.20 -30.01 29.08
C GLN A 29 27.94 -30.21 27.60
N SER A 30 28.67 -29.48 26.77
CA SER A 30 28.69 -29.71 25.33
C SER A 30 30.04 -29.29 24.78
N ASN A 31 30.27 -29.61 23.50
CA ASN A 31 31.54 -29.40 22.84
C ASN A 31 31.36 -29.00 21.38
N ILE A 32 32.37 -28.29 20.89
CA ILE A 32 32.58 -28.03 19.48
C ILE A 32 33.89 -28.71 19.11
N ILE A 33 33.85 -29.55 18.08
CA ILE A 33 35.03 -30.27 17.58
C ILE A 33 35.34 -29.72 16.19
N PHE A 34 36.50 -29.09 16.06
CA PHE A 34 37.02 -28.67 14.76
C PHE A 34 38.11 -29.63 14.31
N ARG A 35 37.96 -30.17 13.10
CA ARG A 35 38.91 -31.09 12.47
C ARG A 35 39.46 -30.48 11.20
N LYS A 36 40.75 -30.67 10.97
CA LYS A 36 41.40 -30.35 9.70
C LYS A 36 42.30 -31.51 9.31
N GLU A 37 42.24 -31.95 8.06
CA GLU A 37 43.04 -33.08 7.57
C GLU A 37 44.52 -32.91 7.92
N GLY A 38 45.13 -33.98 8.45
CA GLY A 38 46.53 -34.00 8.88
C GLY A 38 46.83 -33.31 10.22
N ASN A 39 45.84 -32.76 10.92
CA ASN A 39 45.99 -32.20 12.27
C ASN A 39 45.18 -32.97 13.31
N GLU A 40 45.56 -32.82 14.58
CA GLU A 40 44.74 -33.29 15.70
C GLU A 40 43.44 -32.47 15.83
N ASP A 41 42.39 -33.12 16.33
CA ASP A 41 41.10 -32.48 16.60
C ASP A 41 41.25 -31.37 17.65
N LEU A 42 40.77 -30.17 17.32
CA LEU A 42 40.60 -29.11 18.30
C LEU A 42 39.23 -29.28 18.95
N VAL A 43 39.22 -29.72 20.21
CA VAL A 43 38.00 -29.85 21.02
C VAL A 43 37.86 -28.64 21.95
N ILE A 44 36.77 -27.90 21.79
CA ILE A 44 36.39 -26.81 22.69
C ILE A 44 35.25 -27.32 23.55
N GLU A 45 35.56 -27.62 24.82
CA GLU A 45 34.56 -28.04 25.80
C GLU A 45 33.99 -26.83 26.54
N PHE A 46 32.69 -26.87 26.81
CA PHE A 46 32.01 -25.86 27.61
C PHE A 46 31.09 -26.52 28.62
N LYS A 47 31.04 -25.94 29.81
CA LYS A 47 30.14 -26.32 30.89
C LYS A 47 29.38 -25.10 31.37
N GLU A 48 28.09 -25.09 31.12
CA GLU A 48 27.23 -23.97 31.47
C GLU A 48 26.62 -24.13 32.86
N THR A 49 26.34 -23.00 33.51
CA THR A 49 25.75 -22.97 34.86
C THR A 49 24.26 -22.65 34.85
N LYS A 50 23.77 -22.08 33.74
CA LYS A 50 22.39 -21.62 33.54
C LYS A 50 21.77 -22.32 32.33
N GLY A 51 20.45 -22.21 32.18
CA GLY A 51 19.77 -22.66 30.97
C GLY A 51 19.85 -21.62 29.86
N VAL A 52 19.66 -22.02 28.60
CA VAL A 52 19.75 -21.14 27.43
C VAL A 52 18.81 -19.94 27.55
N PHE A 53 17.56 -20.15 27.96
CA PHE A 53 16.59 -19.08 28.18
C PHE A 53 16.96 -18.14 29.33
N THR A 54 17.73 -18.61 30.31
CA THR A 54 18.22 -17.72 31.39
C THR A 54 19.23 -16.72 30.84
N HIS A 55 20.10 -17.13 29.91
CA HIS A 55 21.01 -16.20 29.24
C HIS A 55 20.27 -15.18 28.38
N GLU A 56 19.19 -15.58 27.72
CA GLU A 56 18.33 -14.66 26.97
C GLU A 56 17.66 -13.63 27.88
N ILE A 57 17.09 -14.06 29.01
CA ILE A 57 16.47 -13.18 30.01
C ILE A 57 17.51 -12.20 30.58
N ASP A 58 18.66 -12.70 31.03
CA ASP A 58 19.73 -11.86 31.60
C ASP A 58 20.20 -10.82 30.57
N HIS A 59 20.36 -11.23 29.32
CA HIS A 59 20.75 -10.34 28.22
C HIS A 59 19.66 -9.29 27.91
N PHE A 60 18.40 -9.69 27.88
CA PHE A 60 17.28 -8.77 27.70
C PHE A 60 17.21 -7.72 28.83
N ILE A 61 17.39 -8.13 30.08
CA ILE A 61 17.40 -7.22 31.24
C ILE A 61 18.58 -6.24 31.15
N ASP A 62 19.76 -6.70 30.73
CA ASP A 62 20.91 -5.82 30.48
C ASP A 62 20.62 -4.76 29.42
N LEU A 63 20.03 -5.15 28.28
CA LEU A 63 19.60 -4.22 27.23
C LEU A 63 18.56 -3.22 27.74
N LEU A 64 17.55 -3.69 28.48
CA LEU A 64 16.51 -2.85 29.05
C LEU A 64 17.09 -1.79 30.01
N ASN A 65 17.99 -2.21 30.90
CA ASN A 65 18.66 -1.30 31.85
C ASN A 65 19.53 -0.26 31.12
N LYS A 66 20.15 -0.65 30.00
CA LYS A 66 20.93 0.24 29.13
C LYS A 66 20.07 1.08 28.18
N LYS A 67 18.76 0.82 28.11
CA LYS A 67 17.83 1.39 27.13
C LYS A 67 18.27 1.15 25.68
N GLU A 68 18.95 0.03 25.45
CA GLU A 68 19.31 -0.41 24.10
C GLU A 68 18.14 -1.18 23.50
N THR A 69 17.77 -0.84 22.27
CA THR A 69 16.67 -1.51 21.56
C THR A 69 17.13 -2.71 20.74
N GLN A 70 18.43 -3.04 20.76
CA GLN A 70 19.01 -4.06 19.89
C GLN A 70 20.16 -4.81 20.59
N SER A 71 20.20 -6.13 20.41
CA SER A 71 21.28 -6.98 20.90
C SER A 71 22.53 -6.90 20.01
N LYS A 72 23.72 -6.86 20.61
CA LYS A 72 25.00 -7.04 19.90
C LYS A 72 25.33 -8.52 19.62
N LYS A 73 24.67 -9.44 20.30
CA LYS A 73 24.85 -10.90 20.11
C LYS A 73 24.00 -11.42 18.95
N ILE A 74 22.82 -10.82 18.76
CA ILE A 74 21.87 -11.10 17.68
C ILE A 74 21.30 -9.75 17.26
N SER A 75 21.91 -9.14 16.25
CA SER A 75 21.45 -7.85 15.73
C SER A 75 20.07 -7.97 15.08
N HIS A 76 19.37 -6.85 14.88
CA HIS A 76 18.13 -6.88 14.08
C HIS A 76 18.39 -7.40 12.66
N ALA A 77 19.56 -7.11 12.09
CA ALA A 77 19.98 -7.63 10.80
C ALA A 77 20.13 -9.16 10.83
N ASP A 78 20.75 -9.71 11.89
CA ASP A 78 20.90 -11.17 12.06
C ASP A 78 19.54 -11.84 12.24
N SER A 79 18.67 -11.29 13.09
CA SER A 79 17.29 -11.79 13.27
C SER A 79 16.54 -11.80 11.95
N HIS A 80 16.61 -10.71 11.17
CA HIS A 80 15.95 -10.62 9.88
C HIS A 80 16.52 -11.61 8.86
N GLY A 81 17.85 -11.76 8.80
CA GLY A 81 18.51 -12.74 7.95
C GLY A 81 18.08 -14.17 8.27
N ASN A 82 18.02 -14.53 9.55
CA ASN A 82 17.52 -15.84 9.99
C ASN A 82 16.07 -16.07 9.57
N MET A 83 15.19 -15.06 9.71
CA MET A 83 13.80 -15.16 9.27
C MET A 83 13.69 -15.40 7.76
N ILE A 84 14.48 -14.69 6.94
CA ILE A 84 14.50 -14.87 5.48
C ILE A 84 14.89 -16.30 5.13
N TRP A 85 15.94 -16.85 5.76
CA TRP A 85 16.41 -18.20 5.46
C TRP A 85 15.45 -19.29 5.95
N LEU A 86 14.84 -19.11 7.11
CA LEU A 86 13.78 -20.02 7.59
C LEU A 86 12.57 -20.01 6.66
N ASP A 87 12.18 -18.84 6.16
CA ASP A 87 11.10 -18.67 5.18
C ASP A 87 11.45 -19.32 3.82
N ALA A 88 12.68 -19.15 3.35
CA ALA A 88 13.15 -19.80 2.13
C ALA A 88 13.20 -21.33 2.28
N TRP A 89 13.70 -21.84 3.42
CA TRP A 89 13.78 -23.26 3.71
C TRP A 89 12.39 -23.91 3.76
N ARG A 90 11.45 -23.35 4.54
CA ARG A 90 10.10 -23.92 4.68
C ARG A 90 9.37 -23.97 3.33
N LYS A 91 9.52 -22.92 2.49
CA LYS A 91 8.91 -22.86 1.14
C LYS A 91 9.50 -23.93 0.24
N LYS A 92 10.82 -24.14 0.29
CA LYS A 92 11.53 -25.17 -0.49
C LYS A 92 11.09 -26.58 -0.12
N VAL A 93 10.75 -26.85 1.15
CA VAL A 93 10.24 -28.15 1.59
C VAL A 93 8.71 -28.29 1.47
N GLY A 94 8.02 -27.29 0.87
CA GLY A 94 6.59 -27.35 0.61
C GLY A 94 5.70 -27.05 1.82
N VAL A 95 6.24 -26.44 2.87
CA VAL A 95 5.46 -26.06 4.06
C VAL A 95 4.85 -24.67 3.86
N TYR A 96 3.54 -24.66 3.58
CA TYR A 96 2.73 -23.46 3.40
C TYR A 96 1.60 -23.41 4.42
N TYR A 97 1.39 -22.23 4.98
CA TYR A 97 0.28 -21.89 5.86
C TYR A 97 -0.71 -21.00 5.10
N SER A 98 -1.99 -21.06 5.47
CA SER A 98 -3.00 -20.16 4.86
C SER A 98 -2.65 -18.68 5.03
N ALA A 99 -2.00 -18.34 6.15
CA ALA A 99 -1.50 -16.99 6.45
C ALA A 99 -0.32 -16.53 5.55
N ASP A 100 0.29 -17.42 4.78
CA ASP A 100 1.33 -17.06 3.81
C ASP A 100 0.75 -16.42 2.55
N ASN A 101 -0.54 -16.63 2.30
CA ASN A 101 -1.22 -15.96 1.22
C ASN A 101 -1.65 -14.58 1.71
N ALA A 102 -0.99 -13.53 1.20
CA ALA A 102 -1.35 -12.15 1.50
C ALA A 102 -2.83 -11.84 1.15
N GLU A 103 -3.41 -12.56 0.20
CA GLU A 103 -4.83 -12.43 -0.15
C GLU A 103 -5.78 -12.98 0.93
N ASN A 104 -5.27 -13.75 1.89
CA ASN A 104 -6.02 -14.23 3.05
C ASN A 104 -5.81 -13.35 4.30
N ARG A 105 -5.02 -12.27 4.20
CA ARG A 105 -4.75 -11.40 5.34
C ARG A 105 -5.81 -10.29 5.43
N ASP A 106 -6.51 -10.26 6.56
CA ASP A 106 -7.55 -9.28 6.87
C ASP A 106 -7.10 -8.29 7.98
N PHE A 107 -5.81 -8.21 8.27
CA PHE A 107 -5.27 -7.35 9.32
C PHE A 107 -3.91 -6.78 8.95
N SER A 108 -3.59 -5.61 9.50
CA SER A 108 -2.27 -5.00 9.31
C SER A 108 -1.19 -5.62 10.20
N LEU A 109 0.04 -5.65 9.67
CA LEU A 109 1.25 -5.98 10.40
C LEU A 109 1.52 -5.00 11.56
N LEU A 110 1.11 -3.74 11.43
CA LEU A 110 1.25 -2.74 12.49
C LEU A 110 0.07 -2.86 13.48
N GLY A 111 0.40 -2.96 14.77
CA GLY A 111 -0.62 -2.97 15.83
C GLY A 111 -1.45 -1.67 15.84
N LYS A 112 -2.69 -1.72 16.36
CA LYS A 112 -3.60 -0.55 16.40
C LYS A 112 -2.99 0.68 17.10
N SER A 113 -2.07 0.48 18.04
CA SER A 113 -1.36 1.56 18.72
C SER A 113 -0.47 2.40 17.79
N ALA A 114 -0.03 1.84 16.66
CA ALA A 114 0.83 2.52 15.70
C ALA A 114 0.17 3.76 15.08
N LEU A 115 -1.17 3.81 15.05
CA LEU A 115 -1.93 4.94 14.49
C LEU A 115 -2.44 5.92 15.56
N LYS A 116 -2.10 5.74 16.85
CA LYS A 116 -2.57 6.62 17.94
C LYS A 116 -1.96 8.01 17.90
N GLN A 117 -0.72 8.12 17.43
CA GLN A 117 -0.05 9.39 17.22
C GLN A 117 0.16 9.57 15.73
N ARG A 118 -0.67 10.40 15.12
CA ARG A 118 -0.55 10.75 13.70
C ARG A 118 0.30 12.01 13.57
N GLY A 119 1.14 12.02 12.54
CA GLY A 119 1.73 13.24 12.01
C GLY A 119 0.67 14.13 11.37
N THR A 120 1.13 15.23 10.78
CA THR A 120 0.28 16.18 10.08
C THR A 120 0.81 16.43 8.67
N ILE A 121 -0.04 16.26 7.66
CA ILE A 121 0.19 16.73 6.29
C ILE A 121 -0.79 17.87 6.03
N PRO A 122 -0.40 18.91 5.26
CA PRO A 122 -1.34 19.95 4.86
C PRO A 122 -2.62 19.36 4.26
N SER A 123 -3.77 19.86 4.70
CA SER A 123 -5.10 19.47 4.23
C SER A 123 -5.84 20.68 3.65
N ALA A 124 -6.92 20.41 2.92
CA ALA A 124 -7.82 21.42 2.39
C ALA A 124 -9.27 20.98 2.54
N LYS A 125 -10.17 21.93 2.77
CA LYS A 125 -11.62 21.67 2.73
C LYS A 125 -12.09 21.68 1.29
N MET A 126 -12.93 20.71 0.94
CA MET A 126 -13.65 20.68 -0.32
C MET A 126 -15.14 20.86 -0.05
N LYS A 127 -15.77 21.78 -0.78
CA LYS A 127 -17.21 22.02 -0.66
C LYS A 127 -17.95 20.73 -1.02
N GLY A 128 -18.82 20.26 -0.12
CA GLY A 128 -19.59 19.02 -0.29
C GLY A 128 -18.97 17.78 0.37
N LEU A 129 -17.82 17.93 1.03
CA LEU A 129 -17.26 16.91 1.93
C LEU A 129 -17.19 17.45 3.37
N ASP A 130 -17.54 16.60 4.33
CA ASP A 130 -17.38 16.90 5.76
C ASP A 130 -15.92 16.72 6.23
N LYS A 131 -15.17 15.89 5.51
CA LYS A 131 -13.77 15.57 5.79
C LYS A 131 -12.86 16.56 5.09
N GLU A 132 -11.76 16.92 5.74
CA GLU A 132 -10.66 17.58 5.03
C GLU A 132 -9.92 16.57 4.14
N VAL A 133 -9.42 17.05 3.02
CA VAL A 133 -8.68 16.25 2.04
C VAL A 133 -7.20 16.58 2.17
N SER A 134 -6.37 15.58 2.46
CA SER A 134 -4.91 15.74 2.47
C SER A 134 -4.38 16.18 1.10
N ARG A 135 -3.49 17.19 1.06
CA ARG A 135 -2.94 17.76 -0.18
C ARG A 135 -2.01 16.81 -0.94
N VAL A 136 -1.59 15.72 -0.31
CA VAL A 136 -0.94 14.58 -0.96
C VAL A 136 -1.93 13.43 -0.92
N VAL A 137 -2.29 12.89 -2.07
CA VAL A 137 -3.24 11.78 -2.23
C VAL A 137 -2.47 10.50 -2.53
N PHE A 138 -2.86 9.39 -1.90
CA PHE A 138 -2.22 8.09 -2.10
C PHE A 138 -2.92 7.31 -3.21
N GLY A 139 -2.23 7.04 -4.32
CA GLY A 139 -2.75 6.19 -5.41
C GLY A 139 -2.59 4.69 -5.13
N CYS A 140 -3.67 3.93 -5.28
CA CYS A 140 -3.78 2.52 -4.90
C CYS A 140 -3.49 1.52 -6.05
N ASP A 141 -3.05 1.96 -7.23
CA ASP A 141 -2.85 1.09 -8.39
C ASP A 141 -1.71 0.06 -8.19
N ASN A 142 -0.53 0.51 -7.75
CA ASN A 142 0.70 -0.29 -7.75
C ASN A 142 0.91 -1.11 -6.45
N GLN A 143 -0.11 -1.84 -6.00
CA GLN A 143 -0.01 -2.70 -4.82
C GLN A 143 0.26 -4.16 -5.19
N SER A 144 1.32 -4.75 -4.62
CA SER A 144 1.71 -6.15 -4.89
C SER A 144 0.90 -7.20 -4.12
N GLY A 145 0.12 -6.79 -3.13
CA GLY A 145 -0.70 -7.65 -2.27
C GLY A 145 -1.11 -6.93 -0.98
N SER A 146 -1.96 -7.54 -0.15
CA SER A 146 -2.46 -6.93 1.09
C SER A 146 -1.34 -6.48 2.03
N ASP A 147 -0.26 -7.26 2.18
CA ASP A 147 0.84 -6.94 3.11
C ASP A 147 1.54 -5.63 2.71
N HIS A 148 1.86 -5.48 1.42
CA HIS A 148 2.44 -4.26 0.88
C HIS A 148 1.45 -3.10 0.97
N ALA A 149 0.19 -3.32 0.55
CA ALA A 149 -0.85 -2.30 0.59
C ALA A 149 -1.05 -1.75 2.01
N PHE A 150 -1.20 -2.62 2.99
CA PHE A 150 -1.51 -2.22 4.37
C PHE A 150 -0.33 -1.50 5.01
N ALA A 151 0.91 -1.98 4.78
CA ALA A 151 2.10 -1.31 5.25
C ALA A 151 2.21 0.12 4.69
N MET A 152 1.94 0.29 3.39
CA MET A 152 1.97 1.59 2.74
C MET A 152 0.83 2.51 3.20
N PHE A 153 -0.40 1.98 3.31
CA PHE A 153 -1.57 2.73 3.75
C PHE A 153 -1.44 3.18 5.21
N ASP A 154 -0.98 2.30 6.10
CA ASP A 154 -0.70 2.67 7.48
C ASP A 154 0.40 3.72 7.57
N HIS A 155 1.49 3.58 6.80
CA HIS A 155 2.57 4.55 6.82
C HIS A 155 2.06 5.93 6.41
N TYR A 156 1.40 6.03 5.26
CA TYR A 156 0.82 7.28 4.77
C TYR A 156 -0.22 7.86 5.74
N PHE A 157 -1.11 7.04 6.30
CA PHE A 157 -2.11 7.48 7.27
C PHE A 157 -1.48 7.95 8.59
N SER A 158 -0.44 7.25 9.06
CA SER A 158 0.32 7.61 10.26
C SER A 158 1.05 8.95 10.11
N LEU A 159 1.39 9.37 8.89
CA LEU A 159 1.97 10.68 8.61
C LEU A 159 0.91 11.80 8.56
N GLY A 160 -0.39 11.47 8.68
CA GLY A 160 -1.49 12.43 8.63
C GLY A 160 -2.21 12.47 7.28
N GLY A 161 -1.82 11.64 6.31
CA GLY A 161 -2.56 11.45 5.07
C GLY A 161 -3.93 10.82 5.33
N ASN A 162 -4.91 11.11 4.48
CA ASN A 162 -6.24 10.52 4.62
C ASN A 162 -7.00 10.31 3.31
N THR A 163 -6.43 10.69 2.17
CA THR A 163 -7.11 10.61 0.88
C THR A 163 -6.47 9.53 0.03
N PHE A 164 -7.30 8.56 -0.39
CA PHE A 164 -6.87 7.40 -1.16
C PHE A 164 -7.61 7.38 -2.49
N ASP A 165 -6.84 7.16 -3.55
CA ASP A 165 -7.29 7.15 -4.92
C ASP A 165 -7.24 5.72 -5.47
N THR A 166 -8.39 5.17 -5.83
CA THR A 166 -8.54 3.83 -6.41
C THR A 166 -9.33 3.91 -7.72
N ALA A 167 -9.49 2.78 -8.40
CA ALA A 167 -10.33 2.67 -9.59
C ALA A 167 -10.82 1.23 -9.77
N TYR A 168 -11.99 1.09 -10.37
CA TYR A 168 -12.65 -0.17 -10.71
C TYR A 168 -11.73 -1.17 -11.42
N ILE A 169 -10.81 -0.68 -12.26
CA ILE A 169 -9.88 -1.49 -13.05
C ILE A 169 -8.51 -1.74 -12.40
N TYR A 170 -8.16 -1.01 -11.34
CA TYR A 170 -6.82 -1.10 -10.75
C TYR A 170 -6.56 -2.50 -10.21
N ASN A 171 -5.46 -3.10 -10.66
CA ASN A 171 -5.07 -4.47 -10.34
C ASN A 171 -6.23 -5.47 -10.50
N ASN A 172 -7.02 -5.34 -11.58
CA ASN A 172 -8.23 -6.13 -11.83
C ASN A 172 -9.23 -6.12 -10.65
N GLY A 173 -9.40 -4.95 -10.02
CA GLY A 173 -10.30 -4.74 -8.89
C GLY A 173 -9.71 -5.02 -7.52
N LYS A 174 -8.50 -5.60 -7.45
CA LYS A 174 -7.89 -5.93 -6.15
C LYS A 174 -7.52 -4.71 -5.33
N SER A 175 -7.24 -3.57 -5.95
CA SER A 175 -6.93 -2.34 -5.22
C SER A 175 -8.10 -1.87 -4.34
N ASP A 176 -9.35 -2.02 -4.83
CA ASP A 176 -10.56 -1.77 -4.04
C ASP A 176 -10.65 -2.75 -2.86
N VAL A 177 -10.36 -4.03 -3.10
CA VAL A 177 -10.37 -5.07 -2.05
C VAL A 177 -9.33 -4.77 -0.96
N TYR A 178 -8.10 -4.41 -1.34
CA TYR A 178 -7.05 -4.11 -0.36
C TYR A 178 -7.39 -2.86 0.45
N LEU A 179 -7.84 -1.78 -0.20
CA LEU A 179 -8.21 -0.55 0.48
C LEU A 179 -9.41 -0.78 1.42
N GLY A 180 -10.42 -1.50 0.93
CA GLY A 180 -11.62 -1.87 1.70
C GLY A 180 -11.28 -2.66 2.94
N ARG A 181 -10.51 -3.75 2.81
CA ARG A 181 -10.09 -4.57 3.96
C ARG A 181 -9.29 -3.77 4.97
N TRP A 182 -8.35 -2.93 4.52
CA TRP A 182 -7.56 -2.09 5.41
C TRP A 182 -8.44 -1.11 6.20
N MET A 183 -9.30 -0.35 5.51
CA MET A 183 -10.20 0.63 6.15
C MET A 183 -11.13 -0.03 7.16
N ASN A 184 -11.75 -1.15 6.79
CA ASN A 184 -12.69 -1.88 7.64
C ASN A 184 -11.99 -2.51 8.86
N HIS A 185 -10.83 -3.13 8.67
CA HIS A 185 -10.03 -3.67 9.76
C HIS A 185 -9.63 -2.61 10.78
N ARG A 186 -9.26 -1.42 10.30
CA ARG A 186 -8.84 -0.29 11.14
C ARG A 186 -10.01 0.50 11.71
N GLY A 187 -11.22 0.39 11.14
CA GLY A 187 -12.38 1.18 11.51
C GLY A 187 -12.26 2.65 11.08
N LEU A 188 -11.70 2.91 9.89
CA LEU A 188 -11.30 4.25 9.44
C LEU A 188 -12.22 4.88 8.40
N ARG A 189 -13.38 4.28 8.09
CA ARG A 189 -14.24 4.76 6.99
C ARG A 189 -14.61 6.25 7.13
N ASP A 190 -14.86 6.70 8.35
CA ASP A 190 -15.23 8.09 8.66
C ASP A 190 -14.05 9.06 8.69
N GLU A 191 -12.81 8.56 8.72
CA GLU A 191 -11.59 9.38 8.71
C GLU A 191 -10.96 9.47 7.32
N VAL A 192 -11.21 8.47 6.47
CA VAL A 192 -10.63 8.33 5.14
C VAL A 192 -11.55 8.92 4.07
N VAL A 193 -10.97 9.67 3.15
CA VAL A 193 -11.59 10.13 1.91
C VAL A 193 -11.22 9.13 0.81
N VAL A 194 -12.22 8.49 0.21
CA VAL A 194 -12.04 7.56 -0.91
C VAL A 194 -12.45 8.25 -2.22
N LEU A 195 -11.49 8.39 -3.12
CA LEU A 195 -11.69 8.77 -4.51
C LEU A 195 -11.68 7.49 -5.36
N GLY A 196 -12.83 7.08 -5.87
CA GLY A 196 -12.93 5.96 -6.81
C GLY A 196 -13.12 6.42 -8.25
N LYS A 197 -12.79 5.56 -9.21
CA LYS A 197 -13.01 5.83 -10.64
C LYS A 197 -13.62 4.62 -11.35
N GLY A 198 -14.59 4.84 -12.21
CA GLY A 198 -15.14 3.85 -13.14
C GLY A 198 -15.35 4.47 -14.52
N ALA A 199 -16.06 3.80 -15.42
CA ALA A 199 -16.16 4.18 -16.84
C ALA A 199 -14.77 4.33 -17.49
N HIS A 200 -14.02 3.23 -17.56
CA HIS A 200 -12.77 3.16 -18.31
C HIS A 200 -13.02 2.47 -19.65
N THR A 201 -12.36 2.93 -20.72
CA THR A 201 -12.42 2.30 -22.06
C THR A 201 -12.02 0.82 -21.99
N PRO A 202 -12.72 -0.11 -22.69
CA PRO A 202 -13.84 0.14 -23.61
C PRO A 202 -15.21 0.36 -22.93
N ASP A 203 -15.35 0.03 -21.65
CA ASP A 203 -16.61 0.05 -20.89
C ASP A 203 -16.92 1.45 -20.31
N CYS A 204 -16.80 2.48 -21.16
CA CYS A 204 -17.02 3.89 -20.82
C CYS A 204 -18.36 4.38 -21.40
N TYR A 205 -19.45 3.93 -20.79
CA TYR A 205 -20.82 4.30 -21.18
C TYR A 205 -21.68 4.62 -19.96
N PRO A 206 -22.66 5.55 -20.06
CA PRO A 206 -23.49 5.96 -18.92
C PRO A 206 -24.15 4.79 -18.18
N HIS A 207 -24.72 3.83 -18.91
CA HIS A 207 -25.40 2.67 -18.34
C HIS A 207 -24.47 1.69 -17.59
N LEU A 208 -23.15 1.79 -17.76
CA LEU A 208 -22.16 0.96 -17.05
C LEU A 208 -21.61 1.62 -15.78
N ILE A 209 -21.89 2.92 -15.57
CA ILE A 209 -21.38 3.66 -14.41
C ILE A 209 -21.87 3.05 -13.09
N ARG A 210 -23.19 2.83 -12.97
CA ARG A 210 -23.79 2.27 -11.76
C ARG A 210 -23.27 0.87 -11.45
N PRO A 211 -23.32 -0.12 -12.37
CA PRO A 211 -22.78 -1.45 -12.09
C PRO A 211 -21.32 -1.44 -11.63
N GLN A 212 -20.47 -0.62 -12.26
CA GLN A 212 -19.07 -0.51 -11.87
C GLN A 212 -18.90 0.12 -10.48
N LEU A 213 -19.68 1.17 -10.17
CA LEU A 213 -19.67 1.79 -8.84
C LEU A 213 -20.12 0.79 -7.77
N GLU A 214 -21.24 0.10 -7.99
CA GLU A 214 -21.80 -0.87 -7.02
C GLU A 214 -20.82 -2.02 -6.76
N GLU A 215 -20.13 -2.52 -7.79
CA GLU A 215 -19.09 -3.53 -7.61
C GLU A 215 -17.86 -2.99 -6.86
N SER A 216 -17.43 -1.76 -7.13
CA SER A 216 -16.37 -1.12 -6.35
C SER A 216 -16.78 -0.93 -4.88
N LEU A 217 -18.02 -0.52 -4.61
CA LEU A 217 -18.57 -0.40 -3.25
C LEU A 217 -18.60 -1.75 -2.52
N ASP A 218 -19.00 -2.83 -3.21
CA ASP A 218 -18.96 -4.19 -2.65
C ASP A 218 -17.52 -4.63 -2.32
N ARG A 219 -16.56 -4.39 -3.22
CA ARG A 219 -15.14 -4.72 -2.98
C ARG A 219 -14.56 -3.92 -1.81
N LEU A 220 -14.90 -2.63 -1.73
CA LEU A 220 -14.49 -1.74 -0.65
C LEU A 220 -15.20 -2.02 0.68
N LYS A 221 -16.35 -2.72 0.64
CA LYS A 221 -17.25 -2.96 1.77
C LYS A 221 -17.65 -1.64 2.45
N THR A 222 -18.22 -0.73 1.65
CA THR A 222 -18.73 0.58 2.07
C THR A 222 -19.95 0.95 1.25
N ASP A 223 -20.85 1.76 1.79
CA ASP A 223 -22.10 2.15 1.12
C ASP A 223 -21.96 3.39 0.22
N PHE A 224 -20.83 4.10 0.30
CA PHE A 224 -20.58 5.30 -0.49
C PHE A 224 -19.10 5.55 -0.78
N LEU A 225 -18.83 6.35 -1.81
CA LEU A 225 -17.55 7.01 -2.06
C LEU A 225 -17.62 8.51 -1.74
N ASP A 226 -16.53 9.06 -1.20
CA ASP A 226 -16.44 10.50 -0.97
C ASP A 226 -16.35 11.24 -2.31
N ILE A 227 -15.56 10.71 -3.24
CA ILE A 227 -15.43 11.25 -4.60
C ILE A 227 -15.54 10.09 -5.60
N TYR A 228 -16.25 10.32 -6.70
CA TYR A 228 -16.26 9.42 -7.84
C TYR A 228 -15.99 10.14 -9.15
N CYS A 229 -15.02 9.64 -9.91
CA CYS A 229 -14.65 10.19 -11.21
C CYS A 229 -14.96 9.23 -12.36
N LEU A 230 -15.35 9.79 -13.51
CA LEU A 230 -15.22 9.07 -14.78
C LEU A 230 -13.73 8.94 -15.10
N HIS A 231 -13.25 7.71 -15.30
CA HIS A 231 -11.84 7.38 -15.45
C HIS A 231 -11.32 7.76 -16.86
N ARG A 232 -12.22 7.73 -17.85
CA ARG A 232 -12.01 8.18 -19.23
C ARG A 232 -13.23 8.97 -19.70
N ASP A 233 -13.14 9.53 -20.90
CA ASP A 233 -14.27 10.06 -21.65
C ASP A 233 -14.60 9.13 -22.83
N ASN A 234 -15.83 9.21 -23.32
CA ASN A 234 -16.25 8.62 -24.59
C ASN A 234 -16.88 9.71 -25.46
N LEU A 235 -16.17 10.08 -26.53
CA LEU A 235 -16.55 11.18 -27.42
C LEU A 235 -17.77 10.89 -28.30
N GLU A 236 -18.18 9.62 -28.38
CA GLU A 236 -19.38 9.22 -29.12
C GLU A 236 -20.68 9.47 -28.33
N VAL A 237 -20.56 9.73 -27.02
CA VAL A 237 -21.69 9.93 -26.11
C VAL A 237 -21.76 11.40 -25.66
N PRO A 238 -22.93 12.06 -25.73
CA PRO A 238 -23.12 13.41 -25.21
C PRO A 238 -22.73 13.53 -23.73
N VAL A 239 -22.09 14.65 -23.32
CA VAL A 239 -21.69 14.86 -21.91
C VAL A 239 -22.87 14.76 -20.95
N GLY A 240 -24.06 15.18 -21.40
CA GLY A 240 -25.25 15.22 -20.56
C GLY A 240 -25.66 13.85 -20.05
N GLU A 241 -25.52 12.80 -20.86
CA GLU A 241 -25.87 11.44 -20.42
C GLU A 241 -24.97 10.94 -19.29
N PHE A 242 -23.69 11.35 -19.28
CA PHE A 242 -22.77 11.06 -18.19
C PHE A 242 -23.12 11.83 -16.92
N ILE A 243 -23.41 13.13 -17.04
CA ILE A 243 -23.80 13.97 -15.91
C ILE A 243 -25.10 13.47 -15.28
N ASP A 244 -26.05 13.03 -16.09
CA ASP A 244 -27.34 12.50 -15.64
C ASP A 244 -27.17 11.25 -14.78
N ALA A 245 -26.41 10.27 -15.29
CA ALA A 245 -26.11 9.04 -14.56
C ALA A 245 -25.38 9.31 -13.24
N LEU A 246 -24.45 10.25 -13.21
CA LEU A 246 -23.73 10.63 -11.99
C LEU A 246 -24.60 11.39 -10.98
N HIS A 247 -25.47 12.27 -11.46
CA HIS A 247 -26.39 13.03 -10.62
C HIS A 247 -27.37 12.09 -9.89
N GLU A 248 -27.92 11.09 -10.59
CA GLU A 248 -28.78 10.06 -9.98
C GLU A 248 -28.06 9.34 -8.81
N LEU A 249 -26.82 8.90 -9.03
CA LEU A 249 -26.02 8.20 -8.01
C LEU A 249 -25.69 9.08 -6.80
N ARG A 250 -25.55 10.40 -7.02
CA ARG A 250 -25.32 11.37 -5.95
C ARG A 250 -26.59 11.60 -5.14
N GLU A 251 -27.75 11.76 -5.78
CA GLU A 251 -29.05 11.91 -5.10
C GLU A 251 -29.40 10.67 -4.27
N GLU A 252 -29.01 9.48 -4.72
CA GLU A 252 -29.12 8.23 -3.95
C GLU A 252 -28.12 8.13 -2.79
N GLY A 253 -27.13 9.02 -2.71
CA GLY A 253 -26.13 9.03 -1.66
C GLY A 253 -25.02 7.98 -1.82
N LEU A 254 -24.86 7.38 -3.01
CA LEU A 254 -23.74 6.46 -3.28
C LEU A 254 -22.42 7.20 -3.49
N ILE A 255 -22.47 8.48 -3.87
CA ILE A 255 -21.31 9.36 -4.06
C ILE A 255 -21.60 10.73 -3.45
N ARG A 256 -20.57 11.45 -2.96
CA ARG A 256 -20.74 12.83 -2.45
C ARG A 256 -20.37 13.88 -3.49
N LEU A 257 -19.21 13.69 -4.13
CA LEU A 257 -18.71 14.56 -5.19
C LEU A 257 -18.47 13.78 -6.48
N ILE A 258 -18.70 14.47 -7.60
CA ILE A 258 -18.43 13.95 -8.94
C ILE A 258 -17.24 14.68 -9.56
N GLY A 259 -16.47 13.97 -10.37
CA GLY A 259 -15.32 14.49 -11.09
C GLY A 259 -15.05 13.75 -12.40
N ALA A 260 -13.97 14.15 -13.05
CA ALA A 260 -13.51 13.54 -14.29
C ALA A 260 -12.01 13.27 -14.26
N SER A 261 -11.56 12.29 -15.04
CA SER A 261 -10.16 11.95 -15.22
C SER A 261 -9.90 11.68 -16.69
N ASN A 262 -8.84 12.28 -17.20
CA ASN A 262 -8.44 12.22 -18.61
C ASN A 262 -9.50 12.81 -19.58
N TRP A 263 -10.01 13.98 -19.23
CA TRP A 263 -10.96 14.72 -20.08
C TRP A 263 -10.28 15.94 -20.70
N SER A 264 -10.57 16.20 -21.97
CA SER A 264 -10.11 17.41 -22.66
C SER A 264 -10.83 18.65 -22.12
N LEU A 265 -10.22 19.83 -22.29
CA LEU A 265 -10.84 21.09 -21.84
C LEU A 265 -12.23 21.31 -22.47
N SER A 266 -12.40 21.01 -23.76
CA SER A 266 -13.69 21.24 -24.44
C SER A 266 -14.79 20.36 -23.84
N ARG A 267 -14.50 19.07 -23.62
CA ARG A 267 -15.47 18.13 -23.04
C ARG A 267 -15.77 18.43 -21.59
N PHE A 268 -14.74 18.76 -20.81
CA PHE A 268 -14.91 19.13 -19.41
C PHE A 268 -15.76 20.41 -19.28
N SER A 269 -15.48 21.45 -20.09
CA SER A 269 -16.26 22.68 -20.07
C SER A 269 -17.68 22.53 -20.60
N GLU A 270 -17.91 21.68 -21.60
CA GLU A 270 -19.24 21.30 -22.09
C GLU A 270 -20.08 20.66 -20.97
N SER A 271 -19.48 19.77 -20.18
CA SER A 271 -20.16 19.10 -19.06
C SER A 271 -20.58 20.08 -17.94
N ILE A 272 -19.74 21.08 -17.66
CA ILE A 272 -20.05 22.14 -16.69
C ILE A 272 -21.21 22.99 -17.21
N ALA A 273 -21.18 23.41 -18.48
CA ALA A 273 -22.26 24.19 -19.08
C ALA A 273 -23.59 23.41 -19.12
N TYR A 274 -23.55 22.11 -19.40
CA TYR A 274 -24.74 21.25 -19.31
C TYR A 274 -25.30 21.21 -17.89
N SER A 275 -24.45 21.06 -16.88
CA SER A 275 -24.87 21.04 -15.47
C SER A 275 -25.50 22.37 -15.05
N GLU A 276 -24.90 23.50 -15.44
CA GLU A 276 -25.43 24.85 -15.19
C GLU A 276 -26.81 25.07 -15.82
N THR A 277 -27.03 24.60 -17.04
CA THR A 277 -28.31 24.78 -17.77
C THR A 277 -29.40 23.79 -17.34
N SER A 278 -29.04 22.59 -16.91
CA SER A 278 -29.98 21.55 -16.47
C SER A 278 -30.28 21.58 -14.97
N GLY A 279 -29.52 22.37 -14.19
CA GLY A 279 -29.65 22.43 -12.72
C GLY A 279 -29.14 21.19 -11.99
N LYS A 280 -28.31 20.37 -12.67
CA LYS A 280 -27.71 19.14 -12.13
C LYS A 280 -26.35 19.42 -11.52
N ASP A 281 -25.83 18.44 -10.77
CA ASP A 281 -24.49 18.53 -10.21
C ASP A 281 -23.42 18.59 -11.29
N SER A 282 -22.46 19.48 -11.09
CA SER A 282 -21.31 19.66 -11.96
C SER A 282 -20.09 18.92 -11.42
N PHE A 283 -19.15 18.59 -12.31
CA PHE A 283 -17.81 18.18 -11.88
C PHE A 283 -17.18 19.22 -10.97
N SER A 284 -16.68 18.75 -9.83
CA SER A 284 -16.04 19.57 -8.80
C SER A 284 -14.50 19.45 -8.82
N LEU A 285 -13.99 18.46 -9.54
CA LEU A 285 -12.57 18.16 -9.63
C LEU A 285 -12.18 17.46 -10.92
N LEU A 286 -10.89 17.55 -11.23
CA LEU A 286 -10.25 16.95 -12.39
C LEU A 286 -9.00 16.17 -11.99
N SER A 287 -8.90 14.92 -12.43
CA SER A 287 -7.73 14.05 -12.26
C SER A 287 -7.05 13.78 -13.61
N ASN A 288 -6.50 14.83 -14.23
CA ASN A 288 -5.67 14.72 -15.43
C ASN A 288 -4.19 14.62 -15.07
N ASN A 289 -3.34 14.32 -16.07
CA ASN A 289 -1.90 14.47 -15.91
C ASN A 289 -1.56 15.93 -15.60
N PHE A 290 -0.73 16.13 -14.58
CA PHE A 290 -0.11 17.43 -14.34
C PHE A 290 1.18 17.24 -13.54
N SER A 291 2.29 17.69 -14.10
CA SER A 291 3.59 17.66 -13.44
C SER A 291 4.47 18.80 -13.95
N LEU A 292 5.65 18.97 -13.34
CA LEU A 292 6.64 19.92 -13.84
C LEU A 292 7.19 19.50 -15.22
N ALA A 293 7.21 18.20 -15.53
CA ALA A 293 7.56 17.68 -16.84
C ALA A 293 6.29 17.59 -17.71
N ARG A 294 6.43 17.92 -18.99
CA ARG A 294 5.29 17.91 -19.92
C ARG A 294 5.13 16.53 -20.54
N MET A 295 3.91 16.00 -20.46
CA MET A 295 3.49 14.82 -21.23
C MET A 295 3.24 15.25 -22.68
N LEU A 296 4.24 15.09 -23.55
CA LEU A 296 4.13 15.42 -24.97
C LEU A 296 3.30 14.37 -25.72
N GLU A 297 3.47 13.10 -25.35
CA GLU A 297 2.70 11.98 -25.84
C GLU A 297 2.00 11.30 -24.66
N PRO A 298 0.71 10.92 -24.80
CA PRO A 298 0.00 10.20 -23.75
C PRO A 298 0.72 8.89 -23.40
N VAL A 299 1.03 8.71 -22.11
CA VAL A 299 1.64 7.47 -21.59
C VAL A 299 0.77 6.25 -21.91
N TRP A 300 -0.55 6.47 -21.94
CA TRP A 300 -1.54 5.50 -22.37
C TRP A 300 -2.55 6.18 -23.30
N PRO A 301 -3.14 5.46 -24.26
CA PRO A 301 -4.23 5.99 -25.08
C PRO A 301 -5.36 6.58 -24.24
N GLY A 302 -5.87 7.74 -24.66
CA GLY A 302 -6.95 8.44 -23.96
C GLY A 302 -6.53 9.10 -22.64
N CYS A 303 -5.23 9.29 -22.37
CA CYS A 303 -4.75 10.15 -21.28
C CYS A 303 -4.67 11.61 -21.71
N GLU A 304 -5.15 12.50 -20.84
CA GLU A 304 -5.14 13.94 -21.07
C GLU A 304 -4.29 14.64 -20.03
N SER A 305 -3.69 15.76 -20.45
CA SER A 305 -2.95 16.68 -19.59
C SER A 305 -3.77 17.95 -19.35
N CYS A 306 -3.69 18.52 -18.16
CA CYS A 306 -4.21 19.87 -17.87
C CYS A 306 -3.06 20.87 -17.65
N SER A 307 -1.95 20.65 -18.35
CA SER A 307 -0.71 21.43 -18.24
C SER A 307 -0.75 22.78 -18.96
N GLU A 308 -1.60 22.88 -19.98
CA GLU A 308 -1.72 24.04 -20.87
C GLU A 308 -2.32 25.25 -20.14
N ASP A 309 -1.95 26.45 -20.60
CA ASP A 309 -2.30 27.70 -19.91
C ASP A 309 -3.81 27.95 -19.92
N ASP A 310 -4.49 27.70 -21.03
CA ASP A 310 -5.94 27.81 -21.17
C ASP A 310 -6.69 26.88 -20.21
N PHE A 311 -6.25 25.63 -20.08
CA PHE A 311 -6.84 24.67 -19.15
C PHE A 311 -6.63 25.14 -17.70
N LYS A 312 -5.41 25.55 -17.34
CA LYS A 312 -5.12 26.05 -15.98
C LYS A 312 -5.92 27.31 -15.64
N GLU A 313 -6.07 28.23 -16.58
CA GLU A 313 -6.87 29.45 -16.41
C GLU A 313 -8.33 29.10 -16.18
N TYR A 314 -8.90 28.22 -17.01
CA TYR A 314 -10.27 27.74 -16.86
C TYR A 314 -10.51 27.07 -15.49
N LEU A 315 -9.61 26.19 -15.05
CA LEU A 315 -9.71 25.52 -13.74
C LEU A 315 -9.65 26.52 -12.58
N LYS A 316 -8.82 27.57 -12.69
CA LYS A 316 -8.77 28.65 -11.69
C LYS A 316 -10.04 29.48 -11.69
N GLU A 317 -10.55 29.85 -12.87
CA GLU A 317 -11.79 30.64 -12.99
C GLU A 317 -12.97 29.89 -12.37
N LYS A 318 -13.13 28.60 -12.70
CA LYS A 318 -14.21 27.74 -12.21
C LYS A 318 -13.96 27.16 -10.81
N GLN A 319 -12.82 27.45 -10.19
CA GLN A 319 -12.42 26.95 -8.86
C GLN A 319 -12.46 25.41 -8.76
N ILE A 320 -11.98 24.72 -9.79
CA ILE A 320 -11.96 23.26 -9.88
C ILE A 320 -10.71 22.71 -9.18
N ALA A 321 -10.89 21.75 -8.28
CA ALA A 321 -9.77 21.09 -7.62
C ALA A 321 -9.05 20.13 -8.59
N ILE A 322 -7.72 20.09 -8.53
CA ILE A 322 -6.92 19.16 -9.32
C ILE A 322 -6.38 18.02 -8.45
N PHE A 323 -6.57 16.79 -8.92
CA PHE A 323 -6.05 15.56 -8.32
C PHE A 323 -5.08 14.92 -9.30
N PRO A 324 -3.90 15.51 -9.51
CA PRO A 324 -3.08 15.16 -10.65
C PRO A 324 -2.40 13.81 -10.49
N TRP A 325 -2.56 12.94 -11.48
CA TRP A 325 -1.85 11.67 -11.51
C TRP A 325 -0.47 11.84 -12.16
N SER A 326 0.48 10.97 -11.78
CA SER A 326 1.89 11.06 -12.19
C SER A 326 2.51 12.46 -11.98
N SER A 327 2.23 13.08 -10.83
CA SER A 327 2.79 14.38 -10.44
C SER A 327 4.33 14.40 -10.32
N GLN A 328 4.95 13.23 -10.20
CA GLN A 328 6.40 13.03 -10.25
C GLN A 328 6.89 12.54 -11.64
N ALA A 329 6.07 12.69 -12.68
CA ALA A 329 6.37 12.25 -14.04
C ALA A 329 6.92 10.81 -14.10
N ARG A 330 6.23 9.90 -13.42
CA ARG A 330 6.61 8.48 -13.31
C ARG A 330 8.02 8.23 -12.74
N GLY A 331 8.49 9.13 -11.87
CA GLY A 331 9.79 9.02 -11.24
C GLY A 331 10.91 9.78 -11.96
N PHE A 332 10.60 10.56 -12.99
CA PHE A 332 11.58 11.36 -13.74
C PHE A 332 12.44 12.29 -12.85
N PHE A 333 11.88 12.79 -11.74
CA PHE A 333 12.60 13.68 -10.82
C PHE A 333 13.44 12.96 -9.76
N LEU A 334 13.47 11.62 -9.76
CA LEU A 334 14.29 10.85 -8.83
C LEU A 334 15.75 10.83 -9.29
N GLU A 335 16.69 10.77 -8.35
CA GLU A 335 18.13 10.73 -8.66
C GLU A 335 18.53 9.51 -9.51
N ASN A 336 17.79 8.40 -9.37
CA ASN A 336 17.99 7.16 -10.13
C ASN A 336 16.66 6.68 -10.71
N PRO A 337 16.16 7.29 -11.80
CA PRO A 337 14.88 6.92 -12.37
C PRO A 337 15.01 5.53 -12.99
N LYS A 338 14.19 4.58 -12.53
CA LYS A 338 13.93 3.33 -13.27
C LYS A 338 12.82 3.66 -14.27
N ILE A 339 13.23 4.12 -15.45
CA ILE A 339 12.30 4.43 -16.56
C ILE A 339 11.83 3.13 -17.19
#